data_AF-A0A7S1JYJ7-F1
#
_entry.id   AF-A0A7S1JYJ7-F1
#
_cell.length_a   1.000
_cell.length_b   1.000
_cell.length_c   1.000
_cell.angle_alpha   90.00
_cell.angle_beta   90.00
_cell.angle_gamma   90.00
#
_symmetry.space_group_name_H-M   'P 1'
#
loop_
_entity.id
_entity.type
_entity.pdbx_description
1 polymer ?
#
loop_
_entity_poly.entity_id
_entity_poly.type
_entity_poly.pdbx_seq_one_letter_code
_entity_poly.pdbx_strand_id
1 'polypeptide(L)'
;PREPVTTRTTAAGLPPGGDLRHGGFPQGRVSMAGDMEKDPHMVSTHIKQSRQRELKQYLGPEGMRANPEMLSTYARSVIRRVDSKLSGTDFGSEHDIPGQVERLIQEATSHENLCQCYLGWCPFW
;
A
#
# COMPACT_ATOMS: atom_id res chain seq x y z
N PRO A 1 55.62 -9.43 12.53
CA PRO A 1 56.51 -10.34 13.25
C PRO A 1 55.78 -11.65 13.61
N ARG A 2 56.15 -12.74 12.92
CA ARG A 2 55.92 -14.17 13.22
C ARG A 2 54.47 -14.72 13.25
N GLU A 3 54.05 -15.25 12.10
CA GLU A 3 53.48 -16.61 11.98
C GLU A 3 54.63 -17.63 12.23
N PRO A 4 54.44 -18.90 12.69
CA PRO A 4 53.99 -19.99 11.77
C PRO A 4 53.29 -21.22 12.47
N VAL A 5 52.34 -21.95 11.84
CA VAL A 5 52.49 -23.20 11.04
C VAL A 5 52.34 -24.55 11.78
N THR A 6 51.67 -25.51 11.08
CA THR A 6 51.82 -27.01 11.12
C THR A 6 51.08 -27.78 12.23
N THR A 7 50.38 -28.91 12.06
CA THR A 7 50.07 -29.90 10.99
C THR A 7 49.01 -30.88 11.57
N ARG A 8 47.99 -31.35 10.83
CA ARG A 8 47.88 -32.65 10.08
C ARG A 8 47.61 -33.89 10.97
N THR A 9 46.91 -34.88 10.36
CA THR A 9 46.92 -36.34 10.71
C THR A 9 45.81 -36.75 11.71
N THR A 10 44.93 -37.76 11.58
CA THR A 10 44.80 -39.03 10.82
C THR A 10 43.32 -39.49 10.99
N ALA A 11 42.58 -39.92 9.97
CA ALA A 11 42.31 -41.31 9.56
C ALA A 11 41.68 -42.29 10.59
N ALA A 12 40.62 -42.95 10.09
CA ALA A 12 40.18 -44.33 10.32
C ALA A 12 39.31 -44.69 11.56
N GLY A 13 38.19 -45.38 11.29
CA GLY A 13 37.46 -46.13 12.32
C GLY A 13 35.98 -46.47 12.07
N LEU A 14 35.59 -47.02 10.92
CA LEU A 14 34.46 -47.97 10.82
C LEU A 14 35.03 -49.36 11.14
N PRO A 15 34.33 -50.29 11.85
CA PRO A 15 33.28 -51.15 11.22
C PRO A 15 32.30 -51.77 12.28
N PRO A 16 31.62 -52.93 12.07
CA PRO A 16 30.95 -53.53 10.90
C PRO A 16 29.45 -53.83 11.17
N GLY A 17 28.78 -54.43 10.17
CA GLY A 17 27.33 -54.67 10.08
C GLY A 17 26.70 -55.75 10.96
N GLY A 18 25.37 -55.83 10.85
CA GLY A 18 24.49 -56.87 11.42
C GLY A 18 23.10 -56.78 10.80
N ASP A 19 22.56 -57.92 10.37
CA ASP A 19 21.64 -58.13 9.26
C ASP A 19 20.14 -57.80 9.42
N LEU A 20 19.52 -57.69 8.24
CA LEU A 20 18.11 -57.70 7.85
C LEU A 20 17.18 -58.54 8.74
N ARG A 21 15.99 -58.01 9.07
CA ARG A 21 14.70 -58.74 8.94
C ARG A 21 13.50 -57.81 8.62
N HIS A 22 12.65 -58.33 7.76
CA HIS A 22 11.50 -57.73 7.06
C HIS A 22 10.35 -57.20 7.95
N GLY A 23 9.61 -56.21 7.43
CA GLY A 23 8.29 -55.83 7.93
C GLY A 23 7.58 -54.73 7.14
N GLY A 24 7.13 -55.06 5.91
CA GLY A 24 5.99 -54.49 5.15
C GLY A 24 5.66 -52.98 5.22
N PHE A 25 5.94 -52.26 4.14
CA PHE A 25 5.25 -51.00 3.80
C PHE A 25 3.92 -51.31 3.11
N PRO A 26 2.76 -50.84 3.60
CA PRO A 26 1.55 -50.81 2.77
C PRO A 26 1.61 -49.61 1.84
N GLN A 27 1.65 -49.89 0.55
CA GLN A 27 1.48 -48.94 -0.53
C GLN A 27 0.02 -48.45 -0.56
N GLY A 28 -0.29 -47.44 0.25
CA GLY A 28 -1.53 -46.69 0.18
C GLY A 28 -1.33 -45.40 -0.60
N ARG A 29 -1.74 -45.38 -1.87
CA ARG A 29 -1.91 -44.14 -2.65
C ARG A 29 -2.94 -43.27 -1.92
N VAL A 30 -2.49 -42.27 -1.17
CA VAL A 30 -3.39 -41.26 -0.61
C VAL A 30 -3.74 -40.32 -1.76
N SER A 31 -4.94 -40.50 -2.32
CA SER A 31 -5.55 -39.52 -3.23
C SER A 31 -5.85 -38.26 -2.42
N MET A 32 -4.89 -37.35 -2.32
CA MET A 32 -5.06 -35.99 -1.78
C MET A 32 -5.58 -35.08 -2.89
N ALA A 33 -6.83 -35.26 -3.27
CA ALA A 33 -7.60 -34.27 -4.02
C ALA A 33 -8.98 -34.18 -3.38
N GLY A 34 -8.99 -33.83 -2.09
CA GLY A 34 -10.20 -33.49 -1.37
C GLY A 34 -10.60 -32.06 -1.75
N ASP A 35 -11.87 -31.92 -2.09
CA ASP A 35 -12.58 -30.70 -2.45
C ASP A 35 -12.28 -29.53 -1.51
N MET A 36 -11.40 -28.62 -1.96
CA MET A 36 -11.10 -27.36 -1.29
C MET A 36 -11.93 -26.23 -1.91
N GLU A 37 -13.26 -26.38 -2.00
CA GLU A 37 -14.09 -25.42 -2.75
C GLU A 37 -15.37 -24.94 -2.06
N LYS A 38 -15.55 -25.16 -0.74
CA LYS A 38 -16.78 -24.68 -0.05
C LYS A 38 -16.56 -24.09 1.34
N ASP A 39 -15.41 -23.48 1.59
CA ASP A 39 -15.26 -22.63 2.77
C ASP A 39 -15.80 -21.21 2.49
N PRO A 40 -16.79 -20.71 3.24
CA PRO A 40 -17.36 -19.36 3.05
C PRO A 40 -16.30 -18.25 3.12
N HIS A 41 -15.22 -18.51 3.88
CA HIS A 41 -14.09 -17.61 4.01
C HIS A 41 -13.27 -17.50 2.72
N MET A 42 -13.13 -18.59 1.95
CA MET A 42 -12.43 -18.60 0.65
C MET A 42 -13.18 -17.78 -0.40
N VAL A 43 -14.52 -17.85 -0.43
CA VAL A 43 -15.35 -17.06 -1.35
C VAL A 43 -15.24 -15.55 -1.04
N SER A 44 -15.26 -15.18 0.24
CA SER A 44 -15.05 -13.78 0.66
C SER A 44 -13.67 -13.26 0.24
N THR A 45 -12.63 -14.09 0.36
CA THR A 45 -11.30 -13.72 -0.13
C THR A 45 -11.21 -13.62 -1.65
N HIS A 46 -11.88 -14.49 -2.41
CA HIS A 46 -11.88 -14.43 -3.88
C HIS A 46 -12.61 -13.18 -4.40
N ILE A 47 -13.74 -12.81 -3.79
CA ILE A 47 -14.47 -11.58 -4.13
C ILE A 47 -13.65 -10.33 -3.77
N LYS A 48 -12.97 -10.33 -2.62
CA LYS A 48 -12.04 -9.24 -2.25
C LYS A 48 -10.88 -9.14 -3.24
N GLN A 49 -10.31 -10.28 -3.65
CA GLN A 49 -9.19 -10.33 -4.59
C GLN A 49 -9.59 -9.94 -6.02
N SER A 50 -10.78 -10.33 -6.51
CA SER A 50 -11.26 -9.96 -7.84
C SER A 50 -11.44 -8.44 -7.95
N ARG A 51 -12.11 -7.85 -6.96
CA ARG A 51 -12.33 -6.40 -6.89
C ARG A 51 -11.03 -5.63 -6.71
N GLN A 52 -10.06 -6.19 -5.98
CA GLN A 52 -8.73 -5.59 -5.84
C GLN A 52 -7.92 -5.65 -7.14
N ARG A 53 -8.05 -6.70 -7.95
CA ARG A 53 -7.41 -6.79 -9.27
C ARG A 53 -8.01 -5.80 -10.26
N GLU A 54 -9.33 -5.66 -10.26
CA GLU A 54 -10.04 -4.70 -11.09
C GLU A 54 -9.65 -3.26 -10.72
N LEU A 55 -9.60 -2.94 -9.42
CA LEU A 55 -9.13 -1.64 -8.94
C LEU A 55 -7.67 -1.36 -9.34
N LYS A 56 -6.79 -2.38 -9.26
CA LYS A 56 -5.40 -2.28 -9.74
C LYS A 56 -5.30 -2.02 -11.25
N GLN A 57 -6.23 -2.56 -12.04
CA GLN A 57 -6.28 -2.32 -13.48
C GLN A 57 -6.67 -0.89 -13.81
N TYR A 58 -7.60 -0.28 -13.07
CA TYR A 58 -8.04 1.10 -13.28
C TYR A 58 -7.04 2.16 -12.79
N LEU A 59 -6.31 1.91 -11.71
CA LEU A 59 -5.37 2.90 -11.14
C LEU A 59 -4.07 3.05 -11.94
N GLY A 60 -3.76 2.13 -12.87
CA GLY A 60 -2.50 2.13 -13.60
C GLY A 60 -1.26 1.92 -12.69
N PRO A 61 -0.05 1.87 -13.28
CA PRO A 61 1.19 1.64 -12.52
C PRO A 61 1.51 2.77 -11.52
N GLU A 62 1.12 4.00 -11.82
CA GLU A 62 1.30 5.16 -10.94
C GLU A 62 0.32 5.15 -9.75
N GLY A 63 -0.95 4.80 -9.97
CA GLY A 63 -1.91 4.67 -8.88
C GLY A 63 -1.67 3.47 -7.96
N MET A 64 -1.00 2.41 -8.45
CA MET A 64 -0.56 1.28 -7.61
C MET A 64 0.60 1.63 -6.66
N ARG A 65 1.44 2.61 -7.02
CA ARG A 65 2.54 3.08 -6.18
C ARG A 65 2.07 4.05 -5.10
N ALA A 66 0.92 4.68 -5.30
CA ALA A 66 0.33 5.58 -4.33
C ALA A 66 -0.21 4.79 -3.13
N ASN A 67 0.19 5.18 -1.92
CA ASN A 67 -0.32 4.58 -0.69
C ASN A 67 -1.85 4.83 -0.60
N PRO A 68 -2.69 3.79 -0.62
CA PRO A 68 -4.14 3.94 -0.62
C PRO A 68 -4.67 4.64 0.63
N GLU A 69 -3.98 4.51 1.76
CA GLU A 69 -4.33 5.21 3.01
C GLU A 69 -4.09 6.72 2.89
N MET A 70 -2.96 7.12 2.29
CA MET A 70 -2.65 8.52 2.04
C MET A 70 -3.66 9.14 1.06
N LEU A 71 -3.99 8.44 -0.02
CA LEU A 71 -5.00 8.90 -0.98
C LEU A 71 -6.38 9.06 -0.33
N SER A 72 -6.78 8.10 0.51
CA SER A 72 -8.06 8.16 1.23
C SER A 72 -8.10 9.34 2.20
N THR A 73 -7.00 9.60 2.89
CA THR A 73 -6.87 10.74 3.81
C THR A 73 -6.91 12.06 3.05
N TYR A 74 -6.20 12.16 1.92
CA TYR A 74 -6.24 13.32 1.04
C TYR A 74 -7.66 13.58 0.50
N ALA A 75 -8.35 12.54 0.02
CA ALA A 75 -9.72 12.65 -0.46
C ALA A 75 -10.67 13.20 0.60
N ARG A 76 -10.58 12.69 1.85
CA ARG A 76 -11.35 13.24 2.98
C ARG A 76 -11.01 14.70 3.27
N SER A 77 -9.73 15.08 3.19
CA SER A 77 -9.28 16.47 3.37
C SER A 77 -9.88 17.40 2.30
N VAL A 78 -9.85 16.98 1.04
CA VAL A 78 -10.45 17.74 -0.08
C VAL A 78 -11.96 17.92 0.14
N ILE A 79 -12.67 16.85 0.50
CA ILE A 79 -14.12 16.93 0.78
C ILE A 79 -14.39 17.88 1.95
N ARG A 80 -13.62 17.77 3.04
CA ARG A 80 -13.75 18.67 4.20
C ARG A 80 -13.56 20.13 3.81
N ARG A 81 -12.61 20.43 2.93
CA ARG A 81 -12.41 21.80 2.44
C ARG A 81 -13.59 22.30 1.61
N VAL A 82 -14.19 21.45 0.77
CA VAL A 82 -15.41 21.82 0.04
C VAL A 82 -16.54 22.13 1.02
N ASP A 83 -16.72 21.29 2.04
CA ASP A 83 -17.69 21.52 3.11
C ASP A 83 -17.45 22.84 3.86
N SER A 84 -16.19 23.16 4.19
CA SER A 84 -15.80 24.45 4.81
C SER A 84 -16.13 25.66 3.91
N LYS A 85 -16.02 25.53 2.58
CA LYS A 85 -16.41 26.59 1.64
C LYS A 85 -17.92 26.79 1.62
N LEU A 86 -18.69 25.71 1.64
CA LEU A 86 -20.16 25.74 1.59
C LEU A 86 -20.79 26.18 2.92
N SER A 87 -20.10 25.96 4.03
CA SER A 87 -20.52 26.37 5.38
C SER A 87 -19.98 27.73 5.82
N GLY A 88 -19.16 28.41 5.00
CA GLY A 88 -18.62 29.73 5.33
C GLY A 88 -17.46 29.73 6.34
N THR A 89 -16.82 28.58 6.61
CA THR A 89 -15.74 28.44 7.61
C THR A 89 -14.34 28.23 7.01
N ASP A 90 -14.16 28.35 5.69
CA ASP A 90 -12.88 28.07 4.99
C ASP A 90 -11.72 28.98 5.45
N PHE A 91 -12.03 30.15 6.02
CA PHE A 91 -11.06 31.11 6.55
C PHE A 91 -10.81 30.97 8.07
N GLY A 92 -11.29 29.91 8.71
CA GLY A 92 -11.07 29.65 10.14
C GLY A 92 -12.04 30.35 11.10
N SER A 93 -12.91 31.24 10.59
CA SER A 93 -14.07 31.77 11.29
C SER A 93 -15.32 31.61 10.43
N GLU A 94 -16.49 31.58 11.06
CA GLU A 94 -17.78 31.59 10.37
C GLU A 94 -18.02 32.97 9.74
N HIS A 95 -18.39 32.99 8.46
CA HIS A 95 -18.73 34.20 7.72
C HIS A 95 -20.15 34.07 7.18
N ASP A 96 -20.87 35.19 7.14
CA ASP A 96 -22.07 35.30 6.33
C ASP A 96 -21.71 35.37 4.83
N ILE A 97 -22.70 35.19 3.96
CA ILE A 97 -22.46 35.18 2.51
C ILE A 97 -21.77 36.47 2.03
N PRO A 98 -22.21 37.68 2.40
CA PRO A 98 -21.52 38.92 2.01
C PRO A 98 -20.08 38.99 2.53
N GLY A 99 -19.82 38.64 3.79
CA GLY A 99 -18.48 38.66 4.36
C GLY A 99 -17.54 37.65 3.71
N GLN A 100 -18.04 36.46 3.37
CA GLN A 100 -17.27 35.45 2.65
C GLN A 100 -16.89 35.94 1.24
N VAL A 101 -17.83 36.56 0.51
CA VAL A 101 -17.58 37.11 -0.83
C VAL A 101 -16.58 38.26 -0.78
N GLU A 102 -16.73 39.17 0.17
CA GLU A 102 -15.79 40.28 0.37
C GLU A 102 -14.37 39.77 0.62
N ARG A 103 -14.22 38.75 1.48
CA ARG A 103 -12.91 38.14 1.75
C ARG A 103 -12.31 37.50 0.49
N LEU A 104 -13.11 36.82 -0.32
CA LEU A 104 -12.65 36.23 -1.58
C LEU A 104 -12.15 37.30 -2.56
N ILE A 105 -12.84 38.44 -2.66
CA ILE A 105 -12.42 39.56 -3.51
C ILE A 105 -11.09 40.14 -3.01
N GLN A 106 -10.94 40.34 -1.70
CA GLN A 106 -9.69 40.85 -1.12
C GLN A 106 -8.50 39.92 -1.41
N GLU A 107 -8.67 38.61 -1.25
CA GLU A 107 -7.61 37.65 -1.55
C GLU A 107 -7.29 37.61 -3.05
N ALA A 108 -8.30 37.66 -3.93
CA ALA A 108 -8.12 37.61 -5.37
C ALA A 108 -7.49 38.89 -5.96
N THR A 109 -7.65 40.03 -5.28
CA THR A 109 -7.11 41.34 -5.69
C THR A 109 -5.83 41.72 -4.94
N SER A 110 -5.40 40.90 -3.97
CA SER A 110 -4.18 41.15 -3.20
C SER A 110 -2.93 41.09 -4.08
N HIS A 111 -2.15 42.18 -4.09
CA HIS A 111 -0.86 42.23 -4.79
C HIS A 111 0.12 41.14 -4.31
N GLU A 112 0.05 40.75 -3.03
CA GLU A 112 0.89 39.69 -2.46
C GLU A 112 0.53 38.31 -3.04
N ASN A 113 -0.74 38.08 -3.33
CA ASN A 113 -1.19 36.84 -3.96
C ASN A 113 -0.90 36.87 -5.47
N LEU A 114 -1.17 37.99 -6.13
CA LEU A 114 -0.98 38.17 -7.57
C LEU A 114 0.49 38.06 -7.98
N CYS A 115 1.44 38.59 -7.19
CA CYS A 115 2.86 38.54 -7.54
C CYS A 115 3.48 37.13 -7.42
N GLN A 116 2.79 36.21 -6.74
CA GLN A 116 3.19 34.79 -6.63
C GLN A 116 2.63 33.93 -7.75
N CYS A 117 1.67 34.44 -8.55
CA CYS A 117 1.13 33.71 -9.69
C CYS A 117 2.22 33.47 -10.74
N TYR A 118 2.14 32.33 -11.43
CA TYR A 118 2.99 32.05 -12.57
C TYR A 118 2.77 33.11 -13.67
N LEU A 119 3.85 33.67 -14.22
CA LEU A 119 3.80 34.79 -15.19
C LEU A 119 2.90 34.51 -16.40
N GLY A 120 2.79 33.26 -16.86
CA GLY A 120 1.93 32.88 -17.99
C GLY A 120 0.42 32.94 -17.70
N TRP A 121 0.01 33.13 -16.44
CA TRP A 121 -1.38 33.43 -16.09
C TRP A 121 -1.75 34.91 -16.30
N CYS A 122 -0.76 35.77 -16.57
CA CYS A 122 -0.95 37.20 -16.83
C CYS A 122 -1.71 37.94 -15.70
N PRO A 123 -1.15 38.05 -14.48
CA PRO A 123 -1.82 38.66 -13.32
C PRO A 123 -2.00 40.20 -13.42
N PHE A 124 -1.70 40.80 -14.57
CA PHE A 124 -1.70 42.25 -14.81
C PHE A 124 -2.71 42.70 -15.89
N TRP A 125 -3.55 41.78 -16.37
CA TRP A 125 -4.49 42.00 -17.48
C TRP A 125 -5.93 42.15 -17.01
#